data_AF-A0A2V9YEK7-F1
#
_entry.id   AF-A0A2V9YEK7-F1
#
_cell.length_a   1.000
_cell.length_b   1.000
_cell.length_c   1.000
_cell.angle_alpha   90.00
_cell.angle_beta   90.00
_cell.angle_gamma   90.00
#
_symmetry.space_group_name_H-M   'P 1'
#
loop_
_entity.id
_entity.type
_entity.pdbx_description
1 polymer ?
#
loop_
_entity_poly.entity_id
_entity_poly.type
_entity_poly.pdbx_seq_one_letter_code
_entity_poly.pdbx_strand_id
1 'polypeptide(L)'
;MLAHQTGRIIRFSSFEVDLQTGELRRSGIRIRLQEQPFQVLVMLLERPGELVTREQLQHKLWSSDTFVDFDHSLNAAIKRLREALGESAETPVFVETLARRGYRFIAPVDGLSVPRRVALSAAGTHKSLSYWSAGIFASAVVLAFLAWAPWRHSSRPTEVIERSLTANSSENSVSSAAVSPDGKYFAYGDNTGIYLKLVRTGETHPVPLPPNFSAAVDDWFPDGSHLLVSRLEQPGTTSLWSISIFGGSPRKLAENASGGSLSPDGTHIAFRRGEPSYESWWRDEEWVMRSDGADQVKVAAFKAGSVVGMPTWSLDGKRIAYVRLYWAFNARAASVEVNEWQNATTETLFPDSRLGPALHWLPDGRLLYTLESPQNRDDPSLWVVPLQPSAKISSPPKRLVGRHGWISNITASADGKVVTFLRGNWMPSVYLGTLAADARHLLAHRRLTLDENENVPFAWTPDSKAVLFSSDRNGTREIFKQTIDQPLPESVVSSAEQLSLPRLTPDGLEILYVSTPKSAGP
;
A
#
# COMPACT_ATOMS: atom_id res chain seq x y z
N MET A 1 -20.18 -5.68 -56.58
CA MET A 1 -21.29 -5.01 -55.87
C MET A 1 -21.60 -5.81 -54.62
N LEU A 2 -21.48 -5.19 -53.45
CA LEU A 2 -21.61 -5.81 -52.13
C LEU A 2 -23.06 -6.24 -51.86
N ALA A 3 -23.28 -7.52 -51.63
CA ALA A 3 -24.54 -8.03 -51.08
C ALA A 3 -24.51 -7.91 -49.55
N HIS A 4 -25.47 -7.15 -49.01
CA HIS A 4 -25.73 -6.98 -47.58
C HIS A 4 -25.94 -8.32 -46.88
N GLN A 5 -25.09 -8.63 -45.89
CA GLN A 5 -25.45 -9.55 -44.82
C GLN A 5 -26.35 -8.79 -43.84
N THR A 6 -27.54 -9.32 -43.60
CA THR A 6 -28.57 -8.83 -42.68
C THR A 6 -28.03 -8.68 -41.25
N GLY A 7 -27.70 -7.44 -40.86
CA GLY A 7 -27.48 -7.05 -39.47
C GLY A 7 -28.81 -7.06 -38.71
N ARG A 8 -28.77 -7.52 -37.46
CA ARG A 8 -29.94 -7.63 -36.57
C ARG A 8 -30.34 -6.23 -36.08
N ILE A 9 -31.15 -5.51 -36.86
CA ILE A 9 -31.71 -4.20 -36.50
C ILE A 9 -32.97 -4.40 -35.65
N ILE A 10 -33.02 -3.78 -34.47
CA ILE A 10 -34.20 -3.74 -33.60
C ILE A 10 -34.89 -2.39 -33.76
N ARG A 11 -36.22 -2.40 -33.91
CA ARG A 11 -37.03 -1.19 -34.07
C ARG A 11 -38.07 -1.06 -32.96
N PHE A 12 -38.23 0.16 -32.46
CA PHE A 12 -39.28 0.52 -31.52
C PHE A 12 -39.64 2.00 -31.70
N SER A 13 -40.93 2.33 -31.76
CA SER A 13 -41.39 3.70 -32.02
C SER A 13 -40.65 4.32 -33.24
N SER A 14 -40.08 5.52 -33.11
CA SER A 14 -39.28 6.18 -34.16
C SER A 14 -37.79 5.78 -34.18
N PHE A 15 -37.38 4.79 -33.39
CA PHE A 15 -35.97 4.42 -33.20
C PHE A 15 -35.58 3.12 -33.90
N GLU A 16 -34.35 3.10 -34.41
CA GLU A 16 -33.70 1.92 -34.97
C GLU A 16 -32.36 1.69 -34.24
N VAL A 17 -32.14 0.48 -33.75
CA VAL A 17 -30.91 0.05 -33.07
C VAL A 17 -30.23 -1.01 -33.91
N ASP A 18 -29.04 -0.70 -34.40
CA ASP A 18 -28.20 -1.66 -35.12
C ASP A 18 -27.22 -2.33 -34.15
N LEU A 19 -27.45 -3.62 -33.89
CA LEU A 19 -26.63 -4.42 -32.97
C LEU A 19 -25.23 -4.75 -33.51
N GLN A 20 -25.01 -4.67 -34.83
CA GLN A 20 -23.69 -4.91 -35.41
C GLN A 20 -22.82 -3.66 -35.38
N THR A 21 -23.41 -2.51 -35.71
CA THR A 21 -22.65 -1.24 -35.78
C THR A 21 -22.65 -0.46 -34.47
N GLY A 22 -23.49 -0.84 -33.51
CA GLY A 22 -23.60 -0.15 -32.23
C GLY A 22 -24.28 1.23 -32.34
N GLU A 23 -25.09 1.43 -33.37
CA GLU A 23 -25.71 2.73 -33.66
C GLU A 23 -27.18 2.77 -33.22
N LEU A 24 -27.55 3.87 -32.56
CA LEU A 24 -28.94 4.27 -32.32
C LEU A 24 -29.31 5.37 -33.33
N ARG A 25 -30.43 5.20 -34.04
CA ARG A 25 -30.98 6.19 -34.98
C ARG A 25 -32.41 6.53 -34.60
N ARG A 26 -32.82 7.78 -34.85
CA ARG A 26 -34.21 8.23 -34.76
C ARG A 26 -34.61 8.82 -36.10
N SER A 27 -35.60 8.23 -36.75
CA SER A 27 -36.06 8.66 -38.08
C SER A 27 -34.91 8.80 -39.10
N GLY A 28 -33.95 7.87 -39.06
CA GLY A 28 -32.76 7.86 -39.95
C GLY A 28 -31.59 8.72 -39.49
N ILE A 29 -31.75 9.58 -38.48
CA ILE A 29 -30.66 10.42 -37.93
C ILE A 29 -29.95 9.70 -36.80
N ARG A 30 -28.63 9.61 -36.86
CA ARG A 30 -27.82 9.00 -35.81
C ARG A 30 -27.85 9.82 -34.51
N ILE A 31 -28.23 9.17 -33.42
CA ILE A 31 -28.16 9.73 -32.06
C ILE A 31 -26.88 9.19 -31.41
N ARG A 32 -26.05 10.11 -30.91
CA ARG A 32 -24.82 9.73 -30.21
C ARG A 32 -25.18 9.19 -28.83
N LEU A 33 -25.01 7.89 -28.64
CA LEU A 33 -25.12 7.22 -27.35
C LEU A 33 -23.75 6.65 -26.95
N GLN A 34 -23.37 6.83 -25.69
CA GLN A 34 -22.13 6.25 -25.16
C GLN A 34 -22.26 4.72 -25.04
N GLU A 35 -21.14 4.01 -25.05
CA GLU A 35 -21.09 2.54 -25.09
C GLU A 35 -21.87 1.88 -23.95
N GLN A 36 -21.69 2.32 -22.71
CA GLN A 36 -22.39 1.77 -21.55
C GLN A 36 -23.92 1.97 -21.61
N PRO A 37 -24.46 3.20 -21.80
CA PRO A 37 -25.90 3.39 -22.05
C PRO A 37 -26.44 2.59 -23.23
N PHE A 38 -25.66 2.41 -24.29
CA PHE A 38 -26.06 1.60 -25.45
C PHE A 38 -26.17 0.12 -25.09
N GLN A 39 -25.20 -0.44 -24.37
CA GLN A 39 -25.26 -1.83 -23.90
C GLN A 39 -26.44 -2.07 -22.95
N VAL A 40 -26.77 -1.10 -22.08
CA VAL A 40 -28.00 -1.14 -21.26
C VAL A 40 -29.24 -1.23 -22.14
N LEU A 41 -29.34 -0.40 -23.18
CA LEU A 41 -30.46 -0.42 -24.13
C LEU A 41 -30.57 -1.76 -24.84
N VAL A 42 -29.45 -2.34 -25.30
CA VAL A 42 -29.44 -3.66 -25.94
C VAL A 42 -29.98 -4.74 -24.99
N MET A 43 -29.52 -4.80 -23.74
CA MET A 43 -30.01 -5.77 -22.77
C MET A 43 -31.52 -5.65 -22.49
N LEU A 44 -32.03 -4.42 -22.46
CA LEU A 44 -33.45 -4.14 -22.28
C LEU A 44 -34.29 -4.52 -23.51
N LEU A 45 -33.75 -4.35 -24.71
CA LEU A 45 -34.40 -4.70 -25.98
C LEU A 45 -34.31 -6.21 -26.32
N GLU A 46 -33.34 -6.93 -25.78
CA GLU A 46 -33.24 -8.39 -25.90
C GLU A 46 -34.36 -9.11 -25.13
N ARG A 47 -34.93 -8.47 -24.11
CA ARG A 47 -36.02 -9.01 -23.26
C ARG A 47 -37.11 -7.95 -22.99
N PRO A 48 -37.84 -7.49 -24.03
CA PRO A 48 -38.83 -6.43 -23.86
C PRO A 48 -39.97 -6.90 -22.94
N GLY A 49 -40.37 -6.04 -22.00
CA GLY A 49 -41.40 -6.35 -21.00
C GLY A 49 -40.93 -7.16 -19.80
N GLU A 50 -39.70 -7.69 -19.78
CA GLU A 50 -39.13 -8.40 -18.64
C GLU A 50 -38.30 -7.49 -17.73
N LEU A 51 -38.19 -7.86 -16.45
CA LEU A 51 -37.29 -7.20 -15.51
C LEU A 51 -35.85 -7.65 -15.79
N VAL A 52 -35.00 -6.70 -16.15
CA VAL A 52 -33.54 -6.88 -16.14
C VAL A 52 -33.03 -6.38 -14.80
N THR A 53 -32.45 -7.28 -14.00
CA THR A 53 -32.03 -6.93 -12.63
C THR A 53 -30.74 -6.11 -12.62
N ARG A 54 -30.50 -5.39 -11.51
CA ARG A 54 -29.25 -4.63 -11.35
C ARG A 54 -28.03 -5.55 -11.44
N GLU A 55 -28.10 -6.75 -10.87
CA GLU A 55 -27.01 -7.73 -10.88
C GLU A 55 -26.71 -8.24 -12.31
N GLN A 56 -27.76 -8.43 -13.13
CA GLN A 56 -27.59 -8.81 -14.54
C GLN A 56 -26.91 -7.71 -15.35
N LEU A 57 -27.34 -6.45 -15.14
CA LEU A 57 -26.71 -5.28 -15.76
C LEU A 57 -25.27 -5.13 -15.28
N GLN A 58 -25.01 -5.38 -14.00
CA GLN A 58 -23.67 -5.35 -13.41
C GLN A 58 -22.73 -6.31 -14.12
N HIS A 59 -23.08 -7.59 -14.13
CA HIS A 59 -22.24 -8.65 -14.67
C HIS A 59 -21.94 -8.48 -16.17
N LYS A 60 -22.85 -7.87 -16.94
CA LYS A 60 -22.70 -7.70 -18.39
C LYS A 60 -21.92 -6.44 -18.76
N LEU A 61 -22.14 -5.32 -18.05
CA LEU A 61 -21.55 -4.01 -18.37
C LEU A 61 -20.20 -3.80 -17.70
N TRP A 62 -19.99 -4.46 -16.56
CA TRP A 62 -18.74 -4.44 -15.81
C TRP A 62 -18.33 -5.89 -15.56
N SER A 63 -17.41 -6.41 -16.37
CA SER A 63 -16.75 -7.68 -16.05
C SER A 63 -16.07 -7.56 -14.69
N SER A 64 -15.89 -8.69 -14.00
CA SER A 64 -15.47 -8.86 -12.58
C SER A 64 -14.24 -8.06 -12.11
N ASP A 65 -13.55 -7.36 -13.02
CA ASP A 65 -12.32 -6.60 -12.81
C ASP A 65 -12.47 -5.07 -12.91
N THR A 66 -13.68 -4.52 -13.14
CA THR A 66 -13.90 -3.07 -13.25
C THR A 66 -14.55 -2.48 -11.98
N PHE A 67 -13.75 -1.84 -11.11
CA PHE A 67 -14.23 -1.19 -9.88
C PHE A 67 -14.68 0.26 -10.12
N VAL A 68 -15.97 0.45 -10.34
CA VAL A 68 -16.65 1.76 -10.37
C VAL A 68 -17.77 1.72 -9.33
N ASP A 69 -18.18 2.88 -8.78
CA ASP A 69 -19.45 2.98 -8.04
C ASP A 69 -20.59 2.52 -8.97
N PHE A 70 -20.99 1.27 -8.81
CA PHE A 70 -21.90 0.58 -9.71
C PHE A 70 -23.28 1.26 -9.69
N ASP A 71 -23.77 1.63 -8.52
CA ASP A 71 -25.07 2.28 -8.41
C ASP A 71 -25.04 3.67 -9.04
N HIS A 72 -24.00 4.45 -8.79
CA HIS A 72 -23.85 5.78 -9.41
C HIS A 72 -23.69 5.68 -10.92
N SER A 73 -22.84 4.76 -11.41
CA SER A 73 -22.56 4.59 -12.84
C SER A 73 -23.73 4.00 -13.61
N LEU A 74 -24.48 3.04 -13.05
CA LEU A 74 -25.71 2.52 -13.65
C LEU A 74 -26.79 3.60 -13.69
N ASN A 75 -26.96 4.38 -12.63
CA ASN A 75 -27.91 5.49 -12.61
C ASN A 75 -27.53 6.57 -13.64
N ALA A 76 -26.24 6.88 -13.78
CA ALA A 76 -25.75 7.81 -14.81
C ALA A 76 -25.94 7.27 -16.24
N ALA A 77 -25.74 5.96 -16.45
CA ALA A 77 -25.95 5.32 -17.74
C ALA A 77 -27.43 5.33 -18.15
N ILE A 78 -28.33 5.02 -17.21
CA ILE A 78 -29.79 5.08 -17.41
C ILE A 78 -30.24 6.52 -17.66
N LYS A 79 -29.69 7.51 -16.93
CA LYS A 79 -29.98 8.94 -17.17
C LYS A 79 -29.62 9.35 -18.60
N ARG A 80 -28.42 9.01 -19.07
CA ARG A 80 -27.97 9.29 -20.44
C ARG A 80 -28.78 8.55 -21.51
N LEU A 81 -29.21 7.32 -21.21
CA LEU A 81 -30.11 6.57 -22.08
C LEU A 81 -31.45 7.29 -22.23
N ARG A 82 -32.05 7.72 -21.12
CA ARG A 82 -33.31 8.47 -21.11
C ARG A 82 -33.21 9.81 -21.85
N GLU A 83 -32.12 10.54 -21.65
CA GLU A 83 -31.82 11.78 -22.41
C GLU A 83 -31.75 11.51 -23.92
N ALA A 84 -31.11 10.42 -24.35
CA ALA A 84 -31.02 10.04 -25.76
C ALA A 84 -32.37 9.59 -26.36
N LEU A 85 -33.24 8.99 -25.55
CA LEU A 85 -34.60 8.60 -25.95
C LEU A 85 -35.61 9.76 -25.81
N GLY A 86 -35.22 10.87 -25.19
CA GLY A 86 -36.07 12.04 -24.97
C GLY A 86 -37.14 11.83 -23.90
N GLU A 87 -36.87 10.99 -22.89
CA GLU A 87 -37.80 10.70 -21.79
C GLU A 87 -37.23 11.07 -20.40
N SER A 88 -38.09 11.10 -19.38
CA SER A 88 -37.73 11.38 -17.98
C SER A 88 -38.06 10.20 -17.07
N ALA A 89 -37.37 10.10 -15.93
CA ALA A 89 -37.65 9.10 -14.91
C ALA A 89 -39.04 9.27 -14.25
N GLU A 90 -39.57 10.49 -14.23
CA GLU A 90 -40.87 10.84 -13.63
C GLU A 90 -42.05 10.44 -14.54
N THR A 91 -41.82 10.34 -15.84
CA THR A 91 -42.82 9.98 -16.86
C THR A 91 -42.21 8.98 -17.87
N PRO A 92 -41.99 7.71 -17.47
CA PRO A 92 -41.29 6.74 -18.32
C PRO A 92 -42.17 6.29 -19.49
N VAL A 93 -41.63 6.34 -20.71
CA VAL A 93 -42.29 5.90 -21.95
C VAL A 93 -41.63 4.63 -22.52
N PHE A 94 -40.33 4.49 -22.34
CA PHE A 94 -39.50 3.40 -22.86
C PHE A 94 -38.87 2.59 -21.73
N VAL A 95 -38.25 3.24 -20.73
CA VAL A 95 -37.54 2.56 -19.63
C VAL A 95 -38.18 2.86 -18.27
N GLU A 96 -38.82 1.84 -17.70
CA GLU A 96 -39.41 1.88 -16.36
C GLU A 96 -38.39 1.49 -15.28
N THR A 97 -38.38 2.22 -14.15
CA THR A 97 -37.56 1.88 -12.99
C THR A 97 -38.38 1.12 -11.95
N LEU A 98 -37.93 -0.08 -11.62
CA LEU A 98 -38.47 -0.86 -10.50
C LEU A 98 -37.51 -0.71 -9.32
N ALA A 99 -37.94 0.08 -8.32
CA ALA A 99 -37.13 0.45 -7.16
C ALA A 99 -36.45 -0.78 -6.54
N ARG A 100 -35.12 -0.67 -6.31
CA ARG A 100 -34.27 -1.72 -5.73
C ARG A 100 -34.21 -3.05 -6.49
N ARG A 101 -34.82 -3.17 -7.67
CA ARG A 101 -34.87 -4.42 -8.44
C ARG A 101 -34.19 -4.32 -9.80
N GLY A 102 -34.38 -3.23 -10.54
CA GLY A 102 -33.78 -3.06 -11.86
C GLY A 102 -34.65 -2.23 -12.81
N TYR A 103 -34.55 -2.54 -14.10
CA TYR A 103 -35.19 -1.77 -15.17
C TYR A 103 -35.94 -2.68 -16.13
N ARG A 104 -36.99 -2.13 -16.73
CA ARG A 104 -37.83 -2.84 -17.70
C ARG A 104 -38.10 -1.97 -18.92
N PHE A 105 -37.98 -2.55 -20.11
CA PHE A 105 -38.41 -1.89 -21.34
C PHE A 105 -39.90 -2.06 -21.53
N ILE A 106 -40.65 -0.96 -21.65
CA ILE A 106 -42.13 -0.97 -21.65
C ILE A 106 -42.75 -0.57 -22.98
N ALA A 107 -41.97 -0.13 -23.96
CA ALA A 107 -42.47 0.21 -25.28
C ALA A 107 -42.53 -1.01 -26.22
N PRO A 108 -43.48 -1.05 -27.18
CA PRO A 108 -43.54 -2.10 -28.20
C PRO A 108 -42.26 -2.14 -29.05
N VAL A 109 -41.66 -3.33 -29.15
CA VAL A 109 -40.50 -3.63 -30.02
C VAL A 109 -41.00 -4.53 -31.14
N ASP A 110 -40.61 -4.23 -32.39
CA ASP A 110 -41.06 -4.95 -33.58
C ASP A 110 -40.95 -6.48 -33.41
N GLY A 111 -42.10 -7.16 -33.49
CA GLY A 111 -42.24 -8.61 -33.55
C GLY A 111 -42.68 -9.34 -32.26
N LEU A 112 -42.70 -8.69 -31.09
CA LEU A 112 -43.12 -9.31 -29.82
C LEU A 112 -44.34 -8.61 -29.23
N SER A 113 -45.50 -8.80 -29.85
CA SER A 113 -46.79 -8.59 -29.20
C SER A 113 -46.98 -9.63 -28.09
N VAL A 114 -47.18 -9.17 -26.85
CA VAL A 114 -47.46 -9.98 -25.65
C VAL A 114 -48.47 -11.10 -25.97
N PRO A 115 -48.15 -12.40 -25.76
CA PRO A 115 -49.03 -13.47 -26.20
C PRO A 115 -50.22 -13.64 -25.26
N ARG A 116 -51.41 -13.39 -25.81
CA ARG A 116 -52.68 -13.95 -25.32
C ARG A 116 -52.72 -15.44 -25.69
N ARG A 117 -52.86 -16.31 -24.68
CA ARG A 117 -53.04 -17.77 -24.83
C ARG A 117 -54.10 -18.12 -25.88
N VAL A 118 -53.74 -18.91 -26.89
CA VAL A 118 -54.56 -19.98 -27.50
C VAL A 118 -53.62 -21.07 -28.06
N ALA A 119 -54.12 -22.31 -28.02
CA ALA A 119 -53.42 -23.57 -28.18
C ALA A 119 -53.21 -24.06 -29.63
N LEU A 120 -52.45 -25.17 -29.70
CA LEU A 120 -52.50 -26.29 -30.66
C LEU A 120 -51.76 -26.20 -32.03
N SER A 121 -50.77 -27.10 -32.16
CA SER A 121 -50.69 -28.18 -33.18
C SER A 121 -49.56 -28.16 -34.22
N ALA A 122 -48.99 -29.37 -34.37
CA ALA A 122 -48.42 -30.04 -35.55
C ALA A 122 -47.01 -29.68 -36.08
N ALA A 123 -46.08 -30.59 -35.75
CA ALA A 123 -45.34 -31.49 -36.65
C ALA A 123 -44.75 -30.97 -37.98
N GLY A 124 -43.47 -31.26 -38.19
CA GLY A 124 -42.83 -31.21 -39.51
C GLY A 124 -41.32 -31.48 -39.47
N THR A 125 -40.95 -32.75 -39.52
CA THR A 125 -39.59 -33.28 -39.76
C THR A 125 -39.07 -32.98 -41.16
N HIS A 126 -37.76 -32.76 -41.34
CA HIS A 126 -36.98 -33.33 -42.47
C HIS A 126 -35.46 -33.33 -42.18
N LYS A 127 -34.82 -34.46 -42.48
CA LYS A 127 -33.39 -34.81 -42.31
C LYS A 127 -32.51 -34.22 -43.42
N SER A 128 -31.22 -34.00 -43.15
CA SER A 128 -30.08 -34.55 -43.94
C SER A 128 -28.72 -34.14 -43.38
N LEU A 129 -27.72 -35.00 -43.58
CA LEU A 129 -26.40 -35.10 -42.94
C LEU A 129 -25.30 -34.15 -43.47
N SER A 130 -24.26 -34.02 -42.65
CA SER A 130 -22.82 -33.97 -43.01
C SER A 130 -22.10 -32.61 -43.12
N TYR A 131 -21.67 -32.05 -41.97
CA TYR A 131 -20.45 -31.21 -41.83
C TYR A 131 -19.87 -31.23 -40.40
N TRP A 132 -19.86 -32.39 -39.71
CA TRP A 132 -19.46 -32.45 -38.29
C TRP A 132 -17.95 -32.60 -38.01
N SER A 133 -17.09 -32.74 -39.02
CA SER A 133 -15.65 -32.94 -38.79
C SER A 133 -14.79 -31.67 -38.81
N ALA A 134 -15.20 -30.60 -39.51
CA ALA A 134 -14.43 -29.35 -39.57
C ALA A 134 -14.74 -28.40 -38.40
N GLY A 135 -15.99 -28.40 -37.92
CA GLY A 135 -16.43 -27.55 -36.81
C GLY A 135 -15.80 -27.93 -35.47
N ILE A 136 -15.61 -29.22 -35.22
CA ILE A 136 -15.01 -29.72 -33.96
C ILE A 136 -13.53 -29.35 -33.87
N PHE A 137 -12.78 -29.39 -34.98
CA PHE A 137 -11.35 -29.05 -34.95
C PHE A 137 -11.13 -27.54 -34.80
N ALA A 138 -11.93 -26.72 -35.49
CA ALA A 138 -11.86 -25.26 -35.35
C ALA A 138 -12.27 -24.81 -33.93
N SER A 139 -13.31 -25.42 -33.34
CA SER A 139 -13.71 -25.12 -31.97
C SER A 139 -12.73 -25.68 -30.93
N ALA A 140 -12.08 -26.82 -31.17
CA ALA A 140 -11.00 -27.32 -30.31
C ALA A 140 -9.74 -26.43 -30.37
N VAL A 141 -9.38 -25.90 -31.53
CA VAL A 141 -8.26 -24.95 -31.66
C VAL A 141 -8.62 -23.62 -31.02
N VAL A 142 -9.85 -23.11 -31.18
CA VAL A 142 -10.31 -21.89 -30.51
C VAL A 142 -10.39 -22.09 -29.00
N LEU A 143 -10.89 -23.23 -28.50
CA LEU A 143 -10.92 -23.55 -27.08
C LEU A 143 -9.51 -23.76 -26.51
N ALA A 144 -8.60 -24.38 -27.27
CA ALA A 144 -7.20 -24.49 -26.89
C ALA A 144 -6.53 -23.12 -26.87
N PHE A 145 -6.82 -22.24 -27.84
CA PHE A 145 -6.29 -20.88 -27.89
C PHE A 145 -6.88 -19.99 -26.79
N LEU A 146 -8.17 -20.14 -26.46
CA LEU A 146 -8.84 -19.44 -25.36
C LEU A 146 -8.43 -19.99 -23.99
N ALA A 147 -8.05 -21.26 -23.88
CA ALA A 147 -7.47 -21.85 -22.67
C ALA A 147 -5.99 -21.49 -22.51
N TRP A 148 -5.26 -21.30 -23.62
CA TRP A 148 -3.83 -20.98 -23.63
C TRP A 148 -3.52 -19.48 -23.58
N ALA A 149 -4.37 -18.63 -24.16
CA ALA A 149 -4.23 -17.18 -24.16
C ALA A 149 -4.16 -16.57 -22.75
N PRO A 150 -4.99 -16.96 -21.75
CA PRO A 150 -4.85 -16.45 -20.40
C PRO A 150 -3.58 -16.94 -19.69
N TRP A 151 -2.99 -18.07 -20.11
CA TRP A 151 -1.69 -18.53 -19.61
C TRP A 151 -0.49 -17.84 -20.28
N ARG A 152 -0.68 -17.20 -21.44
CA ARG A 152 0.35 -16.43 -22.15
C ARG A 152 0.31 -14.94 -21.90
N HIS A 153 -0.73 -14.42 -21.24
CA HIS A 153 -0.58 -13.17 -20.53
C HIS A 153 0.28 -13.42 -19.30
N SER A 154 1.59 -13.52 -19.54
CA SER A 154 2.62 -13.15 -18.57
C SER A 154 2.12 -11.90 -17.87
N SER A 155 1.85 -12.00 -16.57
CA SER A 155 1.41 -10.91 -15.72
C SER A 155 2.14 -9.65 -16.16
N ARG A 156 1.41 -8.72 -16.81
CA ARG A 156 2.03 -7.43 -17.17
C ARG A 156 2.67 -6.94 -15.88
N PRO A 157 3.97 -6.63 -15.86
CA PRO A 157 4.60 -6.17 -14.64
C PRO A 157 3.80 -4.95 -14.19
N THR A 158 3.05 -5.09 -13.10
CA THR A 158 2.32 -3.98 -12.50
C THR A 158 3.36 -2.91 -12.24
N GLU A 159 3.25 -1.79 -12.95
CA GLU A 159 4.15 -0.68 -12.78
C GLU A 159 3.97 -0.17 -11.34
N VAL A 160 5.01 -0.31 -10.54
CA VAL A 160 4.98 0.11 -9.13
C VAL A 160 5.19 1.61 -9.10
N ILE A 161 4.13 2.36 -8.80
CA ILE A 161 4.19 3.81 -8.71
C ILE A 161 4.48 4.20 -7.26
N GLU A 162 5.71 4.61 -6.99
CA GLU A 162 6.09 5.22 -5.70
C GLU A 162 5.72 6.71 -5.70
N ARG A 163 5.02 7.16 -4.65
CA ARG A 163 4.63 8.56 -4.46
C ARG A 163 4.75 8.96 -3.00
N SER A 164 5.17 10.19 -2.73
CA SER A 164 5.16 10.73 -1.36
C SER A 164 3.72 11.01 -0.92
N LEU A 165 3.36 10.55 0.28
CA LEU A 165 2.01 10.71 0.83
C LEU A 165 1.93 11.87 1.83
N THR A 166 3.03 12.26 2.45
CA THR A 166 3.13 13.37 3.41
C THR A 166 4.21 14.35 2.96
N ALA A 167 4.19 15.56 3.56
CA ALA A 167 5.15 16.63 3.29
C ALA A 167 5.62 17.27 4.61
N ASN A 168 5.65 16.47 5.68
CA ASN A 168 6.10 16.89 7.00
C ASN A 168 7.57 17.34 6.95
N SER A 169 7.90 18.40 7.69
CA SER A 169 9.28 18.84 7.87
C SER A 169 10.03 17.89 8.79
N SER A 170 11.37 17.97 8.78
CA SER A 170 12.22 17.23 9.72
C SER A 170 11.88 17.52 11.19
N GLU A 171 11.46 18.75 11.50
CA GLU A 171 11.06 19.18 12.85
C GLU A 171 9.75 18.53 13.34
N ASN A 172 8.91 18.03 12.44
CA ASN A 172 7.68 17.30 12.77
C ASN A 172 7.58 16.01 11.95
N SER A 173 8.59 15.16 12.08
CA SER A 173 8.71 13.91 11.31
C SER A 173 7.55 12.95 11.57
N VAL A 174 7.09 12.27 10.52
CA VAL A 174 6.12 11.17 10.65
C VAL A 174 6.81 9.99 11.33
N SER A 175 6.25 9.52 12.43
CA SER A 175 6.82 8.46 13.27
C SER A 175 6.18 7.09 13.05
N SER A 176 4.97 7.07 12.50
CA SER A 176 4.17 5.85 12.33
C SER A 176 3.13 6.03 11.23
N ALA A 177 2.77 4.94 10.55
CA ALA A 177 1.71 4.94 9.55
C ALA A 177 1.15 3.53 9.28
N ALA A 178 -0.14 3.47 8.95
CA ALA A 178 -0.82 2.26 8.48
C ALA A 178 -1.86 2.60 7.40
N VAL A 179 -1.97 1.77 6.37
CA VAL A 179 -3.01 1.90 5.33
C VAL A 179 -4.31 1.21 5.77
N SER A 180 -5.45 1.77 5.39
CA SER A 180 -6.75 1.15 5.65
C SER A 180 -6.91 -0.16 4.87
N PRO A 181 -7.70 -1.14 5.36
CA PRO A 181 -7.95 -2.39 4.66
C PRO A 181 -8.48 -2.20 3.23
N ASP A 182 -9.28 -1.16 3.00
CA ASP A 182 -9.83 -0.82 1.69
C ASP A 182 -8.89 0.02 0.79
N GLY A 183 -7.70 0.37 1.29
CA GLY A 183 -6.69 1.14 0.57
C GLY A 183 -7.04 2.60 0.29
N LYS A 184 -8.19 3.10 0.77
CA LYS A 184 -8.64 4.47 0.50
C LYS A 184 -7.98 5.49 1.41
N TYR A 185 -7.68 5.12 2.64
CA TYR A 185 -7.11 6.00 3.65
C TYR A 185 -5.77 5.46 4.10
N PHE A 186 -4.95 6.33 4.67
CA PHE A 186 -3.90 5.90 5.58
C PHE A 186 -3.93 6.78 6.82
N ALA A 187 -3.64 6.17 7.96
CA ALA A 187 -3.44 6.83 9.21
C ALA A 187 -1.94 7.06 9.39
N TYR A 188 -1.55 8.22 9.90
CA TYR A 188 -0.16 8.50 10.26
C TYR A 188 -0.07 9.30 11.55
N GLY A 189 0.99 9.09 12.32
CA GLY A 189 1.29 9.84 13.53
C GLY A 189 2.51 10.74 13.36
N ASP A 190 2.46 11.92 13.96
CA ASP A 190 3.60 12.82 14.14
C ASP A 190 3.63 13.39 15.58
N ASN A 191 4.45 14.40 15.85
CA ASN A 191 4.59 14.95 17.22
C ASN A 191 3.33 15.69 17.71
N THR A 192 2.37 15.96 16.83
CA THR A 192 1.17 16.74 17.12
C THR A 192 -0.09 15.88 17.27
N GLY A 193 -0.08 14.65 16.75
CA GLY A 193 -1.20 13.71 16.90
C GLY A 193 -1.24 12.65 15.80
N ILE A 194 -2.41 12.02 15.67
CA ILE A 194 -2.72 11.03 14.63
C ILE A 194 -3.67 11.66 13.61
N TYR A 195 -3.40 11.44 12.33
CA TYR A 195 -4.14 12.00 11.21
C TYR A 195 -4.59 10.90 10.26
N LEU A 196 -5.77 11.11 9.68
CA LEU A 196 -6.32 10.30 8.61
C LEU A 196 -6.21 11.07 7.29
N LYS A 197 -5.58 10.47 6.29
CA LYS A 197 -5.44 11.08 4.96
C LYS A 197 -6.06 10.22 3.88
N LEU A 198 -6.90 10.83 3.05
CA LEU A 198 -7.51 10.19 1.89
C LEU A 198 -6.49 10.07 0.75
N VAL A 199 -6.17 8.86 0.33
CA VAL A 199 -5.13 8.55 -0.67
C VAL A 199 -5.45 9.24 -2.01
N ARG A 200 -6.72 9.33 -2.41
CA ARG A 200 -7.08 9.88 -3.73
C ARG A 200 -6.97 11.41 -3.81
N THR A 201 -7.47 12.14 -2.82
CA THR A 201 -7.54 13.61 -2.85
C THR A 201 -6.39 14.28 -2.10
N GLY A 202 -5.76 13.57 -1.17
CA GLY A 202 -4.81 14.12 -0.22
C GLY A 202 -5.44 14.93 0.91
N GLU A 203 -6.77 14.88 1.07
CA GLU A 203 -7.47 15.51 2.19
C GLU A 203 -7.07 14.84 3.51
N THR A 204 -6.78 15.64 4.54
CA THR A 204 -6.29 15.19 5.84
C THR A 204 -7.20 15.68 6.96
N HIS A 205 -7.58 14.79 7.87
CA HIS A 205 -8.34 15.11 9.07
C HIS A 205 -7.63 14.57 10.33
N PRO A 206 -7.61 15.31 11.44
CA PRO A 206 -7.10 14.77 12.71
C PRO A 206 -8.04 13.68 13.23
N VAL A 207 -7.48 12.63 13.80
CA VAL A 207 -8.24 11.64 14.58
C VAL A 207 -8.52 12.25 15.96
N PRO A 208 -9.79 12.37 16.38
CA PRO A 208 -10.13 12.97 17.67
C PRO A 208 -9.69 12.06 18.83
N LEU A 209 -8.67 12.50 19.57
CA LEU A 209 -8.08 11.79 20.71
C LEU A 209 -8.25 12.59 22.01
N PRO A 210 -8.31 11.91 23.19
CA PRO A 210 -8.30 12.60 24.47
C PRO A 210 -7.05 13.48 24.66
N PRO A 211 -7.12 14.55 25.48
CA PRO A 211 -5.95 15.35 25.82
C PRO A 211 -4.83 14.48 26.40
N ASN A 212 -3.58 14.79 26.05
CA ASN A 212 -2.38 14.05 26.50
C ASN A 212 -2.34 12.57 26.08
N PHE A 213 -3.08 12.20 25.04
CA PHE A 213 -2.97 10.89 24.40
C PHE A 213 -2.11 11.00 23.14
N SER A 214 -0.87 10.53 23.24
CA SER A 214 0.05 10.37 22.10
C SER A 214 0.40 8.91 21.94
N ALA A 215 0.35 8.40 20.70
CA ALA A 215 0.61 7.02 20.37
C ALA A 215 1.10 6.90 18.92
N ALA A 216 1.83 5.83 18.63
CA ALA A 216 2.27 5.46 17.30
C ALA A 216 1.27 4.48 16.67
N VAL A 217 0.93 4.67 15.39
CA VAL A 217 0.07 3.76 14.62
C VAL A 217 0.86 2.52 14.22
N ASP A 218 0.42 1.35 14.70
CA ASP A 218 1.04 0.07 14.37
C ASP A 218 0.35 -0.58 13.16
N ASP A 219 -0.99 -0.69 13.21
CA ASP A 219 -1.78 -1.39 12.19
C ASP A 219 -3.25 -0.94 12.21
N TRP A 220 -4.03 -1.40 11.23
CA TRP A 220 -5.47 -1.09 11.11
C TRP A 220 -6.32 -2.35 11.32
N PHE A 221 -7.37 -2.24 12.14
CA PHE A 221 -8.33 -3.33 12.27
C PHE A 221 -9.08 -3.60 10.95
N PRO A 222 -9.36 -4.86 10.59
CA PRO A 222 -10.10 -5.17 9.36
C PRO A 222 -11.49 -4.52 9.25
N ASP A 223 -12.06 -4.04 10.35
CA ASP A 223 -13.33 -3.30 10.38
C ASP A 223 -13.25 -1.90 9.73
N GLY A 224 -12.05 -1.38 9.46
CA GLY A 224 -11.84 -0.07 8.83
C GLY A 224 -12.12 1.14 9.73
N SER A 225 -12.48 0.94 10.99
CA SER A 225 -12.88 1.98 11.96
C SER A 225 -11.99 2.09 13.19
N HIS A 226 -11.18 1.06 13.48
CA HIS A 226 -10.25 1.07 14.61
C HIS A 226 -8.79 0.99 14.16
N LEU A 227 -7.92 1.65 14.91
CA LEU A 227 -6.46 1.57 14.77
C LEU A 227 -5.87 0.82 15.96
N LEU A 228 -4.88 -0.02 15.70
CA LEU A 228 -3.99 -0.56 16.72
C LEU A 228 -2.84 0.42 16.91
N VAL A 229 -2.59 0.83 18.15
CA VAL A 229 -1.56 1.83 18.46
C VAL A 229 -0.68 1.41 19.64
N SER A 230 0.60 1.74 19.55
CA SER A 230 1.59 1.62 20.62
C SER A 230 1.73 2.95 21.35
N ARG A 231 1.52 2.96 22.67
CA ARG A 231 1.65 4.16 23.51
C ARG A 231 2.74 3.98 24.55
N LEU A 232 3.69 4.91 24.58
CA LEU A 232 4.65 5.03 25.67
C LEU A 232 3.94 5.58 26.92
N GLU A 233 3.88 4.76 27.95
CA GLU A 233 3.37 5.11 29.28
C GLU A 233 4.49 5.64 30.16
N GLN A 234 4.13 6.43 31.18
CA GLN A 234 5.07 6.89 32.19
C GLN A 234 4.88 6.02 33.46
N PRO A 235 5.94 5.39 34.01
CA PRO A 235 7.36 5.53 33.65
C PRO A 235 7.88 4.44 32.70
N GLY A 236 8.01 4.74 31.40
CA GLY A 236 8.92 4.07 30.46
C GLY A 236 8.45 2.75 29.83
N THR A 237 7.25 2.26 30.10
CA THR A 237 6.71 1.05 29.48
C THR A 237 5.88 1.39 28.25
N THR A 238 5.80 0.49 27.27
CA THR A 238 4.88 0.65 26.12
C THR A 238 3.68 -0.26 26.30
N SER A 239 2.49 0.22 25.97
CA SER A 239 1.26 -0.56 25.99
C SER A 239 0.56 -0.50 24.64
N LEU A 240 -0.15 -1.56 24.29
CA LEU A 240 -1.01 -1.62 23.10
C LEU A 240 -2.41 -1.16 23.42
N TRP A 241 -2.98 -0.37 22.51
CA TRP A 241 -4.32 0.19 22.62
C TRP A 241 -5.08 0.06 21.31
N SER A 242 -6.41 -0.02 21.40
CA SER A 242 -7.32 0.19 20.28
C SER A 242 -7.95 1.58 20.40
N ILE A 243 -7.97 2.32 19.29
CA ILE A 243 -8.64 3.62 19.19
C ILE A 243 -9.60 3.64 18.01
N SER A 244 -10.71 4.37 18.11
CA SER A 244 -11.63 4.59 16.99
C SER A 244 -11.23 5.85 16.22
N ILE A 245 -11.27 5.78 14.88
CA ILE A 245 -11.02 6.95 14.02
C ILE A 245 -12.12 8.02 14.12
N PHE A 246 -13.29 7.65 14.66
CA PHE A 246 -14.41 8.57 14.89
C PHE A 246 -14.38 9.23 16.28
N GLY A 247 -13.42 8.85 17.12
CA GLY A 247 -13.27 9.32 18.49
C GLY A 247 -13.90 8.41 19.54
N GLY A 248 -13.88 8.88 20.78
CA GLY A 248 -14.28 8.09 21.95
C GLY A 248 -13.08 7.75 22.83
N SER A 249 -13.30 6.85 23.78
CA SER A 249 -12.26 6.47 24.76
C SER A 249 -11.34 5.38 24.20
N PRO A 250 -10.02 5.59 24.17
CA PRO A 250 -9.04 4.55 23.89
C PRO A 250 -9.21 3.35 24.83
N ARG A 251 -9.07 2.14 24.30
CA ARG A 251 -9.13 0.88 25.06
C ARG A 251 -7.75 0.24 25.14
N LYS A 252 -7.21 0.06 26.35
CA LYS A 252 -5.96 -0.69 26.55
C LYS A 252 -6.20 -2.17 26.26
N LEU A 253 -5.30 -2.79 25.49
CA LEU A 253 -5.35 -4.21 25.14
C LEU A 253 -4.33 -5.03 25.92
N ALA A 254 -3.10 -4.52 26.05
CA ALA A 254 -2.02 -5.20 26.73
C ALA A 254 -0.98 -4.22 27.28
N GLU A 255 -0.44 -4.55 28.45
CA GLU A 255 0.69 -3.86 29.07
C GLU A 255 2.02 -4.50 28.66
N ASN A 256 3.10 -3.72 28.72
CA ASN A 256 4.45 -4.10 28.28
C ASN A 256 4.44 -4.72 26.89
N ALA A 257 3.67 -4.11 25.97
CA ALA A 257 3.38 -4.62 24.64
C ALA A 257 3.58 -3.50 23.61
N SER A 258 4.20 -3.82 22.47
CA SER A 258 4.46 -2.85 21.40
C SER A 258 4.51 -3.49 20.02
N GLY A 259 4.30 -2.66 18.99
CA GLY A 259 4.46 -3.00 17.57
C GLY A 259 3.65 -4.22 17.17
N GLY A 260 2.32 -4.13 17.29
CA GLY A 260 1.44 -5.25 16.97
C GLY A 260 0.97 -5.28 15.52
N SER A 261 0.52 -6.44 15.07
CA SER A 261 -0.10 -6.66 13.75
C SER A 261 -1.36 -7.51 13.89
N LEU A 262 -2.40 -7.15 13.13
CA LEU A 262 -3.70 -7.84 13.12
C LEU A 262 -3.66 -9.05 12.21
N SER A 263 -4.29 -10.14 12.65
CA SER A 263 -4.55 -11.29 11.77
C SER A 263 -5.49 -10.88 10.62
N PRO A 264 -5.43 -11.53 9.45
CA PRO A 264 -6.26 -11.17 8.30
C PRO A 264 -7.77 -11.23 8.56
N ASP A 265 -8.20 -12.09 9.49
CA ASP A 265 -9.58 -12.22 9.94
C ASP A 265 -9.96 -11.26 11.09
N GLY A 266 -8.99 -10.50 11.62
CA GLY A 266 -9.16 -9.53 12.69
C GLY A 266 -9.41 -10.14 14.07
N THR A 267 -9.24 -11.45 14.24
CA THR A 267 -9.55 -12.14 15.50
C THR A 267 -8.39 -12.15 16.49
N HIS A 268 -7.15 -11.99 16.01
CA HIS A 268 -5.94 -12.05 16.82
C HIS A 268 -4.99 -10.88 16.51
N ILE A 269 -4.10 -10.61 17.48
CA ILE A 269 -3.03 -9.62 17.38
C ILE A 269 -1.73 -10.32 17.76
N ALA A 270 -0.75 -10.29 16.86
CA ALA A 270 0.64 -10.66 17.15
C ALA A 270 1.37 -9.42 17.62
N PHE A 271 2.20 -9.52 18.66
CA PHE A 271 2.89 -8.36 19.22
C PHE A 271 4.18 -8.75 19.93
N ARG A 272 5.02 -7.75 20.18
CA ARG A 272 6.23 -7.91 20.98
C ARG A 272 5.95 -7.52 22.43
N ARG A 273 6.45 -8.32 23.35
CA ARG A 273 6.45 -8.02 24.78
C ARG A 273 7.87 -8.05 25.31
N GLY A 274 8.23 -7.03 26.06
CA GLY A 274 9.55 -6.90 26.66
C GLY A 274 9.56 -5.82 27.72
N GLU A 275 10.31 -6.06 28.79
CA GLU A 275 10.57 -5.04 29.82
C GLU A 275 11.89 -4.34 29.51
N PRO A 276 11.95 -2.99 29.61
CA PRO A 276 13.22 -2.29 29.62
C PRO A 276 13.99 -2.74 30.87
N SER A 277 15.09 -3.49 30.70
CA SER A 277 15.97 -3.81 31.82
C SER A 277 17.40 -3.37 31.52
N TYR A 278 18.06 -2.83 32.55
CA TYR A 278 19.45 -2.35 32.47
C TYR A 278 20.43 -3.47 32.07
N GLU A 279 20.11 -4.72 32.39
CA GLU A 279 20.95 -5.90 32.14
C GLU A 279 20.66 -6.58 30.79
N SER A 280 19.54 -6.28 30.14
CA SER A 280 19.18 -6.88 28.86
C SER A 280 18.74 -5.81 27.87
N TRP A 281 19.66 -5.45 26.97
CA TRP A 281 19.32 -4.82 25.69
C TRP A 281 18.27 -5.71 24.99
N TRP A 282 16.99 -5.34 25.15
CA TRP A 282 15.78 -5.94 24.56
C TRP A 282 15.69 -7.47 24.69
N ARG A 283 15.06 -7.98 25.77
CA ARG A 283 14.45 -9.33 25.74
C ARG A 283 13.06 -9.20 25.15
N ASP A 284 13.01 -9.17 23.83
CA ASP A 284 11.74 -9.26 23.14
C ASP A 284 11.25 -10.71 23.22
N GLU A 285 9.95 -10.83 23.44
CA GLU A 285 9.19 -12.06 23.31
C GLU A 285 8.11 -11.82 22.27
N GLU A 286 7.80 -12.84 21.49
CA GLU A 286 6.68 -12.82 20.57
C GLU A 286 5.46 -13.41 21.25
N TRP A 287 4.34 -12.68 21.19
CA TRP A 287 3.08 -13.06 21.81
C TRP A 287 1.92 -12.89 20.82
N VAL A 288 0.87 -13.65 21.06
CA VAL A 288 -0.42 -13.52 20.38
C VAL A 288 -1.51 -13.32 21.42
N MET A 289 -2.48 -12.48 21.12
CA MET A 289 -3.70 -12.30 21.91
C MET A 289 -4.92 -12.28 21.01
N ARG A 290 -6.11 -12.52 21.58
CA ARG A 290 -7.38 -12.21 20.92
C ARG A 290 -7.48 -10.69 20.71
N SER A 291 -8.15 -10.25 19.65
CA SER A 291 -8.18 -8.84 19.24
C SER A 291 -8.83 -7.88 20.26
N ASP A 292 -9.52 -8.41 21.27
CA ASP A 292 -10.06 -7.66 22.40
C ASP A 292 -9.11 -7.57 23.62
N GLY A 293 -7.90 -8.15 23.52
CA GLY A 293 -6.86 -8.17 24.54
C GLY A 293 -6.82 -9.44 25.40
N ALA A 294 -7.80 -10.34 25.27
CA ALA A 294 -7.86 -11.58 26.02
C ALA A 294 -6.92 -12.67 25.49
N ASP A 295 -6.82 -13.79 26.20
CA ASP A 295 -6.22 -15.05 25.73
C ASP A 295 -4.78 -14.88 25.22
N GLN A 296 -3.93 -14.22 26.02
CA GLN A 296 -2.55 -13.93 25.64
C GLN A 296 -1.65 -15.16 25.81
N VAL A 297 -0.99 -15.56 24.72
CA VAL A 297 -0.08 -16.72 24.66
C VAL A 297 1.29 -16.27 24.17
N LYS A 298 2.34 -16.74 24.85
CA LYS A 298 3.72 -16.60 24.41
C LYS A 298 4.01 -17.59 23.28
N VAL A 299 4.52 -17.07 22.17
CA VAL A 299 4.79 -17.83 20.94
C VAL A 299 6.29 -18.12 20.78
N ALA A 300 7.14 -17.14 21.10
CA ALA A 300 8.59 -17.32 21.10
C ALA A 300 9.28 -16.41 22.13
N ALA A 301 10.47 -16.82 22.56
CA ALA A 301 11.37 -16.01 23.38
C ALA A 301 12.77 -16.03 22.76
N PHE A 302 13.43 -14.88 22.72
CA PHE A 302 14.71 -14.75 22.02
C PHE A 302 15.89 -14.70 23.00
N LYS A 303 17.07 -15.13 22.51
CA LYS A 303 18.32 -15.02 23.29
C LYS A 303 18.62 -13.54 23.56
N ALA A 304 19.16 -13.24 24.75
CA ALA A 304 19.59 -11.90 25.11
C ALA A 304 20.51 -11.29 24.03
N GLY A 305 20.26 -10.03 23.66
CA GLY A 305 20.95 -9.34 22.56
C GLY A 305 20.41 -9.65 21.16
N SER A 306 19.31 -10.40 21.04
CA SER A 306 18.53 -10.49 19.79
C SER A 306 17.51 -9.35 19.76
N VAL A 307 17.42 -8.65 18.64
CA VAL A 307 16.36 -7.68 18.34
C VAL A 307 15.40 -8.33 17.34
N VAL A 308 14.10 -8.18 17.57
CA VAL A 308 13.08 -8.71 16.66
C VAL A 308 12.24 -7.59 16.07
N GLY A 309 12.11 -7.62 14.74
CA GLY A 309 11.26 -6.71 13.97
C GLY A 309 9.77 -6.87 14.30
N MET A 310 8.93 -6.00 13.74
CA MET A 310 7.48 -6.10 13.94
C MET A 310 6.96 -7.42 13.31
N PRO A 311 6.12 -8.19 14.03
CA PRO A 311 5.52 -9.41 13.49
C PRO A 311 4.52 -9.08 12.38
N THR A 312 4.39 -9.98 11.40
CA THR A 312 3.37 -9.89 10.34
C THR A 312 2.71 -11.24 10.12
N TRP A 313 1.39 -11.25 9.98
CA TRP A 313 0.62 -12.48 9.79
C TRP A 313 0.64 -13.00 8.36
N SER A 314 0.70 -14.32 8.21
CA SER A 314 0.33 -14.98 6.96
C SER A 314 -1.18 -14.87 6.69
N LEU A 315 -1.58 -14.93 5.41
CA LEU A 315 -2.99 -14.85 5.00
C LEU A 315 -3.90 -15.88 5.69
N ASP A 316 -3.37 -17.07 5.96
CA ASP A 316 -4.12 -18.15 6.61
C ASP A 316 -4.31 -17.96 8.13
N GLY A 317 -3.73 -16.91 8.73
CA GLY A 317 -3.81 -16.63 10.16
C GLY A 317 -3.11 -17.67 11.05
N LYS A 318 -2.29 -18.55 10.47
CA LYS A 318 -1.60 -19.62 11.21
C LYS A 318 -0.16 -19.30 11.54
N ARG A 319 0.48 -18.44 10.75
CA ARG A 319 1.89 -18.14 10.88
C ARG A 319 2.14 -16.66 11.08
N ILE A 320 3.24 -16.38 11.76
CA ILE A 320 3.74 -15.04 12.02
C ILE A 320 5.18 -15.01 11.53
N ALA A 321 5.50 -14.04 10.68
CA ALA A 321 6.86 -13.82 10.25
C ALA A 321 7.46 -12.58 10.92
N TYR A 322 8.76 -12.62 11.19
CA TYR A 322 9.50 -11.48 11.70
C TYR A 322 10.96 -11.58 11.29
N VAL A 323 11.66 -10.44 11.30
CA VAL A 323 13.12 -10.41 11.14
C VAL A 323 13.75 -10.53 12.51
N ARG A 324 14.65 -11.49 12.68
CA ARG A 324 15.50 -11.62 13.86
C ARG A 324 16.89 -11.10 13.55
N LEU A 325 17.37 -10.15 14.35
CA LEU A 325 18.70 -9.56 14.27
C LEU A 325 19.46 -9.91 15.54
N TYR A 326 20.72 -10.30 15.44
CA TYR A 326 21.56 -10.48 16.62
C TYR A 326 23.03 -10.22 16.32
N TRP A 327 23.75 -9.79 17.35
CA TRP A 327 25.19 -9.52 17.29
C TRP A 327 25.96 -10.73 17.80
N ALA A 328 26.72 -11.39 16.92
CA ALA A 328 27.58 -12.50 17.27
C ALA A 328 29.04 -12.03 17.27
N PHE A 329 29.60 -11.77 18.45
CA PHE A 329 30.99 -11.41 18.80
C PHE A 329 31.72 -10.32 17.98
N ASN A 330 31.54 -10.21 16.66
CA ASN A 330 32.04 -9.18 15.75
C ASN A 330 31.22 -9.05 14.43
N ALA A 331 30.09 -9.74 14.29
CA ALA A 331 29.28 -9.71 13.08
C ALA A 331 27.78 -9.61 13.38
N ARG A 332 27.07 -8.80 12.58
CA ARG A 332 25.60 -8.78 12.54
C ARG A 332 25.13 -10.01 11.77
N ALA A 333 24.28 -10.81 12.39
CA ALA A 333 23.53 -11.86 11.74
C ALA A 333 22.06 -11.48 11.72
N ALA A 334 21.37 -11.82 10.63
CA ALA A 334 19.95 -11.61 10.52
C ALA A 334 19.29 -12.71 9.69
N SER A 335 18.05 -13.01 10.02
CA SER A 335 17.23 -14.01 9.36
C SER A 335 15.76 -13.61 9.37
N VAL A 336 15.03 -14.05 8.35
CA VAL A 336 13.57 -14.07 8.40
C VAL A 336 13.15 -15.38 9.06
N GLU A 337 12.42 -15.28 10.15
CA GLU A 337 11.85 -16.42 10.86
C GLU A 337 10.34 -16.45 10.63
N VAL A 338 9.76 -17.64 10.61
CA VAL A 338 8.32 -17.88 10.52
C VAL A 338 7.91 -18.83 11.64
N ASN A 339 6.95 -18.41 12.46
CA ASN A 339 6.44 -19.18 13.57
C ASN A 339 5.00 -19.62 13.33
N GLU A 340 4.67 -20.90 13.53
CA GLU A 340 3.28 -21.36 13.63
C GLU A 340 2.81 -21.24 15.08
N TRP A 341 2.05 -20.20 15.37
CA TRP A 341 1.84 -19.72 16.74
C TRP A 341 1.08 -20.71 17.65
N GLN A 342 0.25 -21.58 17.08
CA GLN A 342 -0.50 -22.60 17.84
C GLN A 342 0.36 -23.81 18.20
N ASN A 343 1.37 -24.11 17.40
CA ASN A 343 2.26 -25.26 17.59
C ASN A 343 3.63 -24.85 18.20
N ALA A 344 3.88 -23.55 18.31
CA ALA A 344 5.14 -22.95 18.76
C ALA A 344 6.37 -23.47 17.99
N THR A 345 6.19 -23.75 16.69
CA THR A 345 7.26 -24.20 15.80
C THR A 345 7.81 -23.01 15.02
N THR A 346 9.12 -22.78 15.14
CA THR A 346 9.82 -21.72 14.39
C THR A 346 10.68 -22.33 13.29
N GLU A 347 10.54 -21.81 12.07
CA GLU A 347 11.36 -22.15 10.90
C GLU A 347 12.09 -20.91 10.39
N THR A 348 13.38 -21.04 10.11
CA THR A 348 14.15 -20.00 9.43
C THR A 348 13.91 -20.07 7.94
N LEU A 349 13.29 -19.03 7.38
CA LEU A 349 12.97 -18.94 5.95
C LEU A 349 14.25 -18.75 5.10
N PHE A 350 15.06 -17.76 5.47
CA PHE A 350 16.42 -17.57 4.95
C PHE A 350 17.23 -16.63 5.86
N PRO A 351 18.54 -16.86 6.01
CA PRO A 351 19.46 -15.92 6.61
C PRO A 351 20.04 -14.95 5.58
N ASP A 352 20.14 -13.66 5.93
CA ASP A 352 20.94 -12.66 5.19
C ASP A 352 21.29 -11.52 6.15
N SER A 353 22.59 -11.27 6.38
CA SER A 353 23.06 -10.26 7.33
C SER A 353 22.69 -8.81 6.98
N ARG A 354 22.25 -8.58 5.74
CA ARG A 354 21.79 -7.28 5.23
C ARG A 354 20.31 -7.01 5.46
N LEU A 355 19.57 -7.95 6.06
CA LEU A 355 18.16 -7.76 6.35
C LEU A 355 17.95 -6.57 7.29
N GLY A 356 17.14 -5.61 6.87
CA GLY A 356 16.59 -4.58 7.75
C GLY A 356 15.41 -5.13 8.57
N PRO A 357 14.97 -4.41 9.61
CA PRO A 357 13.96 -4.89 10.54
C PRO A 357 12.53 -4.90 9.98
N ALA A 358 12.29 -4.29 8.81
CA ALA A 358 10.96 -4.13 8.24
C ALA A 358 10.58 -5.31 7.34
N LEU A 359 9.41 -5.87 7.62
CA LEU A 359 8.85 -7.06 7.00
C LEU A 359 7.33 -6.91 6.90
N HIS A 360 6.72 -7.38 5.81
CA HIS A 360 5.26 -7.46 5.71
C HIS A 360 4.83 -8.58 4.77
N TRP A 361 3.91 -9.43 5.22
CA TRP A 361 3.34 -10.50 4.42
C TRP A 361 2.12 -9.98 3.68
N LEU A 362 2.16 -10.03 2.35
CA LEU A 362 1.06 -9.60 1.51
C LEU A 362 -0.06 -10.64 1.45
N PRO A 363 -1.31 -10.20 1.20
CA PRO A 363 -2.46 -11.09 1.09
C PRO A 363 -2.36 -12.14 -0.03
N ASP A 364 -1.47 -11.96 -1.02
CA ASP A 364 -1.25 -12.93 -2.09
C ASP A 364 -0.11 -13.93 -1.80
N GLY A 365 0.38 -13.95 -0.55
CA GLY A 365 1.42 -14.87 -0.09
C GLY A 365 2.85 -14.39 -0.37
N ARG A 366 3.05 -13.23 -1.01
CA ARG A 366 4.38 -12.62 -1.16
C ARG A 366 4.84 -11.99 0.15
N LEU A 367 6.15 -12.00 0.40
CA LEU A 367 6.76 -11.36 1.55
C LEU A 367 7.57 -10.14 1.08
N LEU A 368 7.22 -8.97 1.61
CA LEU A 368 7.98 -7.73 1.44
C LEU A 368 8.99 -7.60 2.58
N TYR A 369 10.21 -7.22 2.24
CA TYR A 369 11.27 -7.04 3.22
C TYR A 369 12.29 -6.00 2.76
N THR A 370 12.98 -5.40 3.71
CA THR A 370 14.09 -4.48 3.45
C THR A 370 15.42 -5.20 3.40
N LEU A 371 16.26 -4.87 2.41
CA LEU A 371 17.61 -5.41 2.29
C LEU A 371 18.60 -4.28 2.00
N GLU A 372 19.60 -4.15 2.87
CA GLU A 372 20.69 -3.18 2.76
C GLU A 372 21.55 -3.44 1.51
N SER A 373 22.02 -2.37 0.88
CA SER A 373 22.94 -2.49 -0.25
C SER A 373 24.31 -2.96 0.21
N PRO A 374 25.01 -3.85 -0.53
CA PRO A 374 26.38 -4.23 -0.22
C PRO A 374 27.34 -3.02 -0.15
N GLN A 375 27.10 -2.00 -0.98
CA GLN A 375 27.96 -0.82 -1.07
C GLN A 375 27.59 0.25 -0.04
N ASN A 376 26.31 0.37 0.33
CA ASN A 376 25.81 1.38 1.27
C ASN A 376 24.76 0.77 2.21
N ARG A 377 25.16 0.52 3.46
CA ARG A 377 24.25 -0.08 4.45
C ARG A 377 23.12 0.86 4.89
N ASP A 378 23.28 2.17 4.67
CA ASP A 378 22.30 3.19 5.04
C ASP A 378 21.25 3.46 3.95
N ASP A 379 21.28 2.68 2.86
CA ASP A 379 20.32 2.76 1.76
C ASP A 379 19.66 1.39 1.47
N PRO A 380 18.73 0.95 2.34
CA PRO A 380 18.02 -0.30 2.14
C PRO A 380 17.00 -0.18 1.01
N SER A 381 16.99 -1.19 0.15
CA SER A 381 15.99 -1.33 -0.90
C SER A 381 14.82 -2.19 -0.44
N LEU A 382 13.65 -1.98 -1.03
CA LEU A 382 12.48 -2.80 -0.80
C LEU A 382 12.49 -3.99 -1.78
N TRP A 383 12.42 -5.20 -1.24
CA TRP A 383 12.39 -6.45 -1.99
C TRP A 383 11.09 -7.20 -1.75
N VAL A 384 10.71 -8.00 -2.74
CA VAL A 384 9.58 -8.92 -2.64
C VAL A 384 10.05 -10.33 -3.00
N VAL A 385 9.62 -11.32 -2.21
CA VAL A 385 9.82 -12.73 -2.51
C VAL A 385 8.49 -13.46 -2.47
N PRO A 386 8.10 -14.21 -3.53
CA PRO A 386 6.90 -15.02 -3.48
C PRO A 386 7.16 -16.31 -2.70
N LEU A 387 6.20 -16.68 -1.86
CA LEU A 387 6.25 -17.90 -1.06
C LEU A 387 5.19 -18.90 -1.51
N GLN A 388 5.50 -20.17 -1.39
CA GLN A 388 4.55 -21.27 -1.46
C GLN A 388 3.70 -21.29 -0.17
N PRO A 389 2.54 -21.96 -0.16
CA PRO A 389 1.75 -22.17 1.06
C PRO A 389 2.54 -22.84 2.19
N SER A 390 3.61 -23.57 1.90
CA SER A 390 4.54 -24.15 2.88
C SER A 390 5.54 -23.14 3.47
N ALA A 391 5.43 -21.85 3.16
CA ALA A 391 6.44 -20.83 3.48
C ALA A 391 7.82 -21.16 2.88
N LYS A 392 7.87 -21.70 1.66
CA LYS A 392 9.13 -21.86 0.90
C LYS A 392 9.19 -20.87 -0.25
N ILE A 393 10.36 -20.35 -0.55
CA ILE A 393 10.56 -19.43 -1.69
C ILE A 393 10.16 -20.13 -2.99
N SER A 394 9.21 -19.56 -3.73
CA SER A 394 8.70 -20.14 -4.99
C SER A 394 9.45 -19.66 -6.22
N SER A 395 9.99 -18.45 -6.19
CA SER A 395 10.85 -17.89 -7.24
C SER A 395 11.86 -16.89 -6.65
N PRO A 396 12.93 -16.53 -7.39
CA PRO A 396 13.93 -15.59 -6.91
C PRO A 396 13.30 -14.25 -6.46
N PRO A 397 13.84 -13.61 -5.39
CA PRO A 397 13.39 -12.31 -4.95
C PRO A 397 13.60 -11.22 -6.01
N LYS A 398 12.72 -10.22 -6.01
CA LYS A 398 12.76 -9.08 -6.92
C LYS A 398 12.84 -7.77 -6.14
N ARG A 399 13.75 -6.87 -6.52
CA ARG A 399 13.80 -5.50 -6.02
C ARG A 399 12.61 -4.70 -6.59
N LEU A 400 11.85 -4.03 -5.74
CA LEU A 400 10.72 -3.19 -6.14
C LEU A 400 11.14 -1.73 -6.30
N VAL A 401 11.76 -1.18 -5.26
CA VAL A 401 12.13 0.24 -5.15
C VAL A 401 13.50 0.35 -4.49
N GLY A 402 14.25 1.39 -4.84
CA GLY A 402 15.62 1.58 -4.38
C GLY A 402 16.10 3.03 -4.36
N ARG A 403 15.24 3.94 -3.90
CA ARG A 403 15.65 5.32 -3.60
C ARG A 403 16.35 5.37 -2.24
N HIS A 404 17.17 6.40 -2.04
CA HIS A 404 17.87 6.68 -0.79
C HIS A 404 16.91 6.79 0.40
N GLY A 405 17.35 6.35 1.58
CA GLY A 405 16.64 6.48 2.85
C GLY A 405 16.25 5.14 3.46
N TRP A 406 16.26 5.10 4.80
CA TRP A 406 15.86 3.91 5.54
C TRP A 406 14.35 3.68 5.40
N ILE A 407 13.96 2.41 5.25
CA ILE A 407 12.56 2.01 5.09
C ILE A 407 12.10 1.27 6.35
N SER A 408 10.91 1.62 6.85
CA SER A 408 10.28 0.98 8.00
C SER A 408 8.76 0.96 7.92
N ASN A 409 8.12 0.28 8.87
CA ASN A 409 6.66 0.19 9.04
C ASN A 409 5.93 -0.08 7.73
N ILE A 410 6.19 -1.25 7.14
CA ILE A 410 5.51 -1.67 5.91
C ILE A 410 4.12 -2.19 6.28
N THR A 411 3.07 -1.63 5.68
CA THR A 411 1.69 -2.09 5.79
C THR A 411 1.04 -2.13 4.40
N ALA A 412 0.03 -2.98 4.22
CA ALA A 412 -0.64 -3.13 2.93
C ALA A 412 -2.17 -3.18 3.09
N SER A 413 -2.88 -2.75 2.02
CA SER A 413 -4.32 -2.94 1.91
C SER A 413 -4.67 -4.43 1.83
N ALA A 414 -5.92 -4.79 2.16
CA ALA A 414 -6.37 -6.18 2.15
C ALA A 414 -6.31 -6.85 0.77
N ASP A 415 -6.28 -6.06 -0.32
CA ASP A 415 -6.07 -6.54 -1.68
C ASP A 415 -4.60 -6.54 -2.13
N GLY A 416 -3.67 -6.08 -1.29
CA GLY A 416 -2.23 -6.00 -1.56
C GLY A 416 -1.84 -5.00 -2.65
N LYS A 417 -2.76 -4.16 -3.14
CA LYS A 417 -2.49 -3.20 -4.23
C LYS A 417 -1.89 -1.89 -3.75
N VAL A 418 -2.16 -1.50 -2.51
CA VAL A 418 -1.58 -0.33 -1.87
C VAL A 418 -0.66 -0.80 -0.77
N VAL A 419 0.60 -0.37 -0.83
CA VAL A 419 1.59 -0.61 0.22
C VAL A 419 2.08 0.75 0.69
N THR A 420 2.06 0.95 2.01
CA THR A 420 2.65 2.12 2.64
C THR A 420 3.85 1.71 3.47
N PHE A 421 4.85 2.58 3.50
CA PHE A 421 6.03 2.43 4.35
C PHE A 421 6.54 3.82 4.71
N LEU A 422 7.23 3.91 5.84
CA LEU A 422 7.96 5.11 6.20
C LEU A 422 9.31 5.09 5.53
N ARG A 423 9.67 6.24 4.96
CA ARG A 423 11.01 6.50 4.43
C ARG A 423 11.61 7.64 5.25
N GLY A 424 12.68 7.35 5.98
CA GLY A 424 13.41 8.35 6.74
C GLY A 424 14.80 8.57 6.14
N ASN A 425 15.20 9.83 6.05
CA ASN A 425 16.58 10.20 5.74
C ASN A 425 17.23 10.72 7.00
N TRP A 426 18.40 10.20 7.35
CA TRP A 426 19.16 10.74 8.46
C TRP A 426 19.90 11.99 7.98
N MET A 427 19.38 13.16 8.35
CA MET A 427 19.91 14.47 7.93
C MET A 427 20.25 15.29 9.18
N PRO A 428 21.44 15.11 9.76
CA PRO A 428 21.87 15.90 10.91
C PRO A 428 21.93 17.39 10.52
N SER A 429 21.29 18.22 11.33
CA SER A 429 21.36 19.68 11.22
C SER A 429 22.33 20.23 12.26
N VAL A 430 23.21 21.14 11.84
CA VAL A 430 24.21 21.75 12.73
C VAL A 430 23.68 23.07 13.28
N TYR A 431 23.67 23.21 14.61
CA TYR A 431 23.27 24.43 15.30
C TYR A 431 24.43 25.03 16.07
N LEU A 432 24.51 26.36 16.06
CA LEU A 432 25.39 27.14 16.92
C LEU A 432 24.55 27.84 17.99
N GLY A 433 24.88 27.61 19.26
CA GLY A 433 24.17 28.15 20.41
C GLY A 433 25.01 29.11 21.24
N THR A 434 24.38 30.13 21.80
CA THR A 434 24.98 31.00 22.81
C THR A 434 24.55 30.53 24.19
N LEU A 435 25.51 30.17 25.04
CA LEU A 435 25.25 29.83 26.43
C LEU A 435 25.13 31.08 27.30
N ALA A 436 24.31 31.00 28.34
CA ALA A 436 24.28 31.97 29.42
C ALA A 436 25.61 31.96 30.18
N ALA A 437 25.89 33.01 30.94
CA ALA A 437 27.13 33.13 31.72
C ALA A 437 27.31 32.00 32.75
N ASP A 438 26.23 31.35 33.14
CA ASP A 438 26.25 30.17 34.01
C ASP A 438 26.71 28.87 33.31
N ALA A 439 26.85 28.91 31.97
CA ALA A 439 27.13 27.78 31.08
C ALA A 439 26.15 26.61 31.19
N ARG A 440 24.93 26.83 31.70
CA ARG A 440 23.94 25.78 31.95
C ARG A 440 22.73 25.85 31.03
N HIS A 441 22.44 27.03 30.48
CA HIS A 441 21.26 27.24 29.65
C HIS A 441 21.62 27.98 28.35
N LEU A 442 20.96 27.62 27.25
CA LEU A 442 21.08 28.29 25.96
C LEU A 442 20.23 29.56 25.96
N LEU A 443 20.84 30.72 25.67
CA LEU A 443 20.14 31.98 25.47
C LEU A 443 19.50 32.06 24.09
N ALA A 444 20.22 31.58 23.07
CA ALA A 444 19.79 31.59 21.68
C ALA A 444 20.53 30.48 20.92
N HIS A 445 19.96 30.05 19.79
CA HIS A 445 20.64 29.17 18.84
C HIS A 445 20.21 29.53 17.42
N ARG A 446 21.09 29.23 16.46
CA ARG A 446 20.82 29.38 15.02
C ARG A 446 21.37 28.19 14.26
N ARG A 447 20.73 27.82 13.16
CA ARG A 447 21.25 26.80 12.24
C ARG A 447 22.49 27.35 11.53
N LEU A 448 23.59 26.60 11.56
CA LEU A 448 24.87 26.98 10.94
C LEU A 448 24.92 26.52 9.48
N THR A 449 24.61 25.25 9.21
CA THR A 449 24.57 24.71 7.85
C THR A 449 23.15 24.85 7.29
N LEU A 450 22.99 25.65 6.24
CA LEU A 450 21.68 25.97 5.64
C LEU A 450 21.27 25.01 4.51
N ASP A 451 22.12 24.02 4.20
CA ASP A 451 21.84 22.98 3.21
C ASP A 451 21.26 21.71 3.85
N GLU A 452 20.81 20.80 2.99
CA GLU A 452 20.19 19.51 3.33
C GLU A 452 21.20 18.35 3.31
N ASN A 453 22.49 18.63 3.16
CA ASN A 453 23.51 17.58 3.17
C ASN A 453 23.70 17.03 4.60
N GLU A 454 24.27 15.85 4.68
CA GLU A 454 24.77 15.35 5.96
C GLU A 454 25.95 16.24 6.38
N ASN A 455 25.84 16.87 7.55
CA ASN A 455 26.87 17.75 8.08
C ASN A 455 27.20 17.34 9.52
N VAL A 456 28.41 16.83 9.76
CA VAL A 456 28.83 16.35 11.09
C VAL A 456 29.99 17.21 11.60
N PRO A 457 29.77 18.11 12.58
CA PRO A 457 30.80 18.98 13.12
C PRO A 457 31.74 18.22 14.05
N PHE A 458 33.04 18.50 13.95
CA PHE A 458 34.04 17.84 14.77
C PHE A 458 34.84 18.85 15.60
N ALA A 459 35.44 19.87 14.99
CA ALA A 459 36.41 20.73 15.66
C ALA A 459 36.17 22.22 15.40
N TRP A 460 36.51 23.05 16.39
CA TRP A 460 36.66 24.50 16.18
C TRP A 460 38.05 24.82 15.65
N THR A 461 38.15 25.91 14.91
CA THR A 461 39.45 26.57 14.72
C THR A 461 39.95 27.13 16.05
N PRO A 462 41.28 27.20 16.29
CA PRO A 462 41.84 27.72 17.53
C PRO A 462 41.36 29.14 17.89
N ASP A 463 41.05 29.97 16.89
CA ASP A 463 40.53 31.33 17.06
C ASP A 463 39.02 31.38 17.34
N SER A 464 38.34 30.24 17.42
CA SER A 464 36.90 30.09 17.64
C SER A 464 36.00 30.77 16.60
N LYS A 465 36.52 31.06 15.40
CA LYS A 465 35.75 31.73 14.33
C LYS A 465 35.15 30.78 13.31
N ALA A 466 35.60 29.54 13.23
CA ALA A 466 35.11 28.57 12.27
C ALA A 466 35.02 27.15 12.84
N VAL A 467 34.21 26.33 12.20
CA VAL A 467 34.00 24.93 12.55
C VAL A 467 34.40 24.05 11.36
N LEU A 468 35.13 22.98 11.65
CA LEU A 468 35.41 21.88 10.73
C LEU A 468 34.35 20.80 10.88
N PHE A 469 33.85 20.33 9.75
CA PHE A 469 32.84 19.29 9.69
C PHE A 469 33.07 18.40 8.48
N SER A 470 32.61 17.16 8.57
CA SER A 470 32.52 16.25 7.42
C SER A 470 31.17 16.47 6.75
N SER A 471 31.15 16.53 5.42
CA SER A 471 29.90 16.66 4.66
C SER A 471 29.92 15.87 3.35
N ASP A 472 28.78 15.30 2.99
CA ASP A 472 28.56 14.52 1.76
C ASP A 472 28.09 15.38 0.57
N ARG A 473 28.18 16.71 0.67
CA ARG A 473 27.66 17.67 -0.34
C ARG A 473 28.12 17.44 -1.78
N ASN A 474 29.25 16.76 -1.98
CA ASN A 474 29.82 16.44 -3.29
C ASN A 474 29.62 14.95 -3.67
N GLY A 475 28.74 14.23 -2.99
CA GLY A 475 28.46 12.79 -3.18
C GLY A 475 29.47 11.83 -2.54
N THR A 476 30.52 12.38 -1.90
CA THR A 476 31.46 11.66 -1.03
C THR A 476 31.71 12.54 0.18
N ARG A 477 31.90 11.94 1.36
CA ARG A 477 32.22 12.70 2.58
C ARG A 477 33.59 13.34 2.46
N GLU A 478 33.61 14.66 2.46
CA GLU A 478 34.82 15.50 2.42
C GLU A 478 34.86 16.39 3.67
N ILE A 479 36.00 17.07 3.89
CA ILE A 479 36.18 17.97 5.03
C ILE A 479 35.96 19.40 4.58
N PHE A 480 35.05 20.07 5.28
CA PHE A 480 34.71 21.47 5.06
C PHE A 480 34.98 22.29 6.31
N LYS A 481 35.21 23.58 6.09
CA LYS A 481 35.30 24.59 7.15
C LYS A 481 34.25 25.66 6.89
N GLN A 482 33.50 26.05 7.92
CA GLN A 482 32.56 27.16 7.84
C GLN A 482 32.89 28.18 8.91
N THR A 483 33.14 29.42 8.50
CA THR A 483 33.16 30.56 9.42
C THR A 483 31.76 30.80 9.96
N ILE A 484 31.64 31.01 11.27
CA ILE A 484 30.33 31.05 11.93
C ILE A 484 29.42 32.20 11.47
N ASP A 485 30.01 33.24 10.88
CA ASP A 485 29.32 34.42 10.36
C ASP A 485 29.12 34.37 8.83
N GLN A 486 29.54 33.30 8.18
CA GLN A 486 29.33 33.09 6.75
C GLN A 486 28.35 31.94 6.48
N PRO A 487 27.47 32.07 5.47
CA PRO A 487 26.46 31.06 5.17
C PRO A 487 27.02 29.86 4.41
N LEU A 488 28.16 30.03 3.72
CA LEU A 488 28.72 29.01 2.84
C LEU A 488 30.02 28.46 3.44
N PRO A 489 30.19 27.13 3.44
CA PRO A 489 31.44 26.51 3.81
C PRO A 489 32.41 26.40 2.63
N GLU A 490 33.69 26.28 2.94
CA GLU A 490 34.76 26.02 1.98
C GLU A 490 35.32 24.60 2.15
N SER A 491 35.66 23.96 1.03
CA SER A 491 36.33 22.65 1.05
C SER A 491 37.77 22.82 1.52
N VAL A 492 38.18 22.01 2.49
CA VAL A 492 39.56 21.99 3.03
C VAL A 492 40.30 20.77 2.55
N VAL A 493 39.64 19.61 2.54
CA VAL A 493 40.22 18.36 2.06
C VAL A 493 39.19 17.62 1.22
N SER A 494 39.52 17.40 -0.05
CA SER A 494 38.74 16.63 -1.02
C SER A 494 39.46 15.33 -1.37
N SER A 495 38.73 14.21 -1.43
CA SER A 495 39.29 12.90 -1.77
C SER A 495 38.23 12.01 -2.43
N ALA A 496 38.69 11.00 -3.17
CA ALA A 496 37.81 9.92 -3.64
C ALA A 496 37.39 8.96 -2.52
N GLU A 497 38.12 8.96 -1.40
CA GLU A 497 37.82 8.23 -0.18
C GLU A 497 36.90 9.02 0.75
N GLN A 498 36.26 8.36 1.71
CA GLN A 498 35.41 9.04 2.70
C GLN A 498 36.26 9.61 3.83
N LEU A 499 36.15 10.92 4.06
CA LEU A 499 36.92 11.64 5.07
C LEU A 499 36.05 11.95 6.30
N SER A 500 36.60 11.74 7.49
CA SER A 500 35.88 11.97 8.76
C SER A 500 36.82 12.42 9.89
N LEU A 501 36.22 12.83 11.02
CA LEU A 501 36.91 13.17 12.26
C LEU A 501 38.05 14.24 12.12
N PRO A 502 37.88 15.33 11.34
CA PRO A 502 38.90 16.37 11.25
C PRO A 502 39.20 17.03 12.60
N ARG A 503 40.49 17.22 12.87
CA ARG A 503 41.04 17.94 14.02
C ARG A 503 42.17 18.85 13.54
N LEU A 504 42.24 20.07 14.05
CA LEU A 504 43.37 20.97 13.83
C LEU A 504 44.38 20.85 14.96
N THR A 505 45.64 21.05 14.63
CA THR A 505 46.67 21.38 15.62
C THR A 505 46.34 22.72 16.31
N PRO A 506 46.86 22.96 17.53
CA PRO A 506 46.61 24.21 18.25
C PRO A 506 47.06 25.47 17.50
N ASP A 507 48.07 25.37 16.63
CA ASP A 507 48.53 26.46 15.75
C ASP A 507 47.70 26.60 14.47
N GLY A 508 46.80 25.65 14.18
CA GLY A 508 45.95 25.62 13.00
C GLY A 508 46.67 25.29 11.69
N LEU A 509 47.94 24.88 11.74
CA LEU A 509 48.75 24.64 10.53
C LEU A 509 48.59 23.23 9.96
N GLU A 510 48.23 22.25 10.78
CA GLU A 510 48.06 20.86 10.34
C GLU A 510 46.65 20.34 10.67
N ILE A 511 46.16 19.44 9.82
CA ILE A 511 44.87 18.78 9.98
C ILE A 511 45.07 17.27 10.09
N LEU A 512 44.57 16.68 11.17
CA LEU A 512 44.46 15.24 11.35
C LEU A 512 43.04 14.81 10.96
N TYR A 513 42.92 13.78 10.13
CA TYR A 513 41.64 13.23 9.73
C TYR A 513 41.73 11.73 9.47
N VAL A 514 40.58 11.06 9.45
CA VAL A 514 40.46 9.64 9.12
C VAL A 514 40.00 9.53 7.67
N SER A 515 40.74 8.77 6.87
CA SER A 515 40.33 8.37 5.53
C SER A 515 39.88 6.91 5.57
N THR A 516 38.66 6.65 5.10
CA THR A 516 38.16 5.29 4.90
C THR A 516 37.88 5.09 3.42
N PRO A 517 38.42 4.04 2.77
CA PRO A 517 38.09 3.72 1.40
C PRO A 517 36.57 3.69 1.22
N LYS A 518 36.08 4.25 0.11
CA LYS A 518 34.72 3.89 -0.35
C LYS A 518 34.71 2.37 -0.41
N SER A 519 33.78 1.73 0.28
CA SER A 519 33.62 0.28 0.29
C SER A 519 33.51 -0.26 -1.15
N ALA A 520 34.66 -0.59 -1.76
CA ALA A 520 34.73 -1.56 -2.83
C ALA A 520 34.56 -2.90 -2.13
N GLY A 521 33.32 -3.39 -2.10
CA GLY A 521 33.05 -4.70 -1.54
C GLY A 521 33.85 -5.79 -2.28
N PRO A 522 34.23 -6.89 -1.60
CA PRO A 522 34.65 -8.12 -2.26
C PRO A 522 33.55 -8.69 -3.17
#